data_AF-A0A925WPE2-F1
#
_entry.id   AF-A0A925WPE2-F1
#
_cell.length_a   1.000
_cell.length_b   1.000
_cell.length_c   1.000
_cell.angle_alpha   90.00
_cell.angle_beta   90.00
_cell.angle_gamma   90.00
#
_symmetry.space_group_name_H-M   'P 1'
#
loop_
_entity.id
_entity.type
_entity.pdbx_description
1 polymer ?
#
loop_
_entity_poly.entity_id
_entity_poly.type
_entity_poly.pdbx_seq_one_letter_code
_entity_poly.pdbx_strand_id
1 'polypeptide(L)'
;MSEMFDDKEVADDDERTPYERTPYALWAYEEDGALPTRTEEATFVLHKDLETEYLHVMLFEALDDAYKTLTEFTAATGRKAEPKRTEVRSIGEHFHIRLFRADGKWHDMSLSEYLHGMA
;
A
#
# COMPACT_ATOMS: atom_id res chain seq x y z
N MET A 1 -27.93 40.51 -21.88
CA MET A 1 -26.49 40.47 -21.56
C MET A 1 -26.36 39.44 -20.46
N SER A 2 -26.29 38.15 -20.79
CA SER A 2 -25.11 37.41 -21.29
C SER A 2 -24.01 37.34 -20.23
N GLU A 3 -23.98 36.17 -19.60
CA GLU A 3 -22.86 35.40 -19.04
C GLU A 3 -21.52 36.11 -18.84
N MET A 4 -20.98 35.98 -17.62
CA MET A 4 -19.59 35.57 -17.41
C MET A 4 -19.56 34.61 -16.22
N PHE A 5 -19.45 33.31 -16.54
CA PHE A 5 -18.85 32.33 -15.65
C PHE A 5 -17.35 32.63 -15.65
N ASP A 6 -16.76 32.83 -14.47
CA ASP A 6 -15.31 32.74 -14.34
C ASP A 6 -14.99 31.49 -13.51
N ASP A 7 -14.50 30.53 -14.28
CA ASP A 7 -13.89 29.27 -13.93
C ASP A 7 -12.47 29.55 -13.39
N LYS A 8 -12.11 28.98 -12.23
CA LYS A 8 -10.75 28.71 -11.68
C LYS A 8 -10.79 28.79 -10.15
N GLU A 9 -10.18 27.91 -9.37
CA GLU A 9 -9.25 26.82 -9.60
C GLU A 9 -9.62 25.74 -8.56
N VAL A 10 -9.84 24.50 -9.00
CA VAL A 10 -9.77 23.35 -8.11
C VAL A 10 -8.32 23.21 -7.72
N ALA A 11 -7.95 23.79 -6.58
CA ALA A 11 -6.74 23.39 -5.90
C ALA A 11 -7.01 22.01 -5.30
N ASP A 12 -6.81 20.96 -6.11
CA ASP A 12 -6.40 19.65 -5.62
C ASP A 12 -4.97 19.81 -5.06
N ASP A 13 -4.84 20.62 -4.02
CA ASP A 13 -3.63 20.71 -3.23
C ASP A 13 -3.68 19.48 -2.34
N ASP A 14 -3.14 18.39 -2.90
CA ASP A 14 -2.77 17.19 -2.18
C ASP A 14 -1.66 17.57 -1.18
N GLU A 15 -2.02 18.37 -0.18
CA GLU A 15 -1.23 18.81 0.98
C GLU A 15 -0.90 17.64 1.92
N ARG A 16 -0.90 16.41 1.41
CA ARG A 16 -0.35 15.27 2.11
C ARG A 16 1.16 15.41 2.12
N THR A 17 1.69 15.69 3.30
CA THR A 17 3.12 15.69 3.60
C THR A 17 3.78 14.42 3.04
N PRO A 18 5.09 14.41 2.73
CA PRO A 18 5.78 13.20 2.25
C PRO A 18 5.61 11.99 3.19
N TYR A 19 5.43 12.26 4.48
CA TYR A 19 5.09 11.24 5.48
C TYR A 19 3.66 10.70 5.34
N GLU A 20 2.70 11.49 4.85
CA GLU A 20 1.35 11.06 4.49
C GLU A 20 1.27 10.31 3.16
N ARG A 21 2.27 10.46 2.28
CA ARG A 21 2.37 9.67 1.04
C ARG A 21 2.93 8.26 1.25
N THR A 22 3.69 8.01 2.32
CA THR A 22 4.26 6.68 2.55
C THR A 22 3.15 5.69 2.89
N PRO A 23 2.88 4.68 2.05
CA PRO A 23 1.76 3.78 2.25
C PRO A 23 2.04 2.80 3.39
N TYR A 24 0.97 2.19 3.87
CA TYR A 24 1.02 1.08 4.80
C TYR A 24 1.17 -0.24 4.04
N ALA A 25 1.96 -1.16 4.59
CA ALA A 25 1.98 -2.55 4.18
C ALA A 25 1.65 -3.42 5.40
N LEU A 26 1.14 -4.62 5.18
CA LEU A 26 0.95 -5.60 6.26
C LEU A 26 2.24 -6.39 6.46
N TRP A 27 2.72 -6.37 7.70
CA TRP A 27 3.90 -7.13 8.12
C TRP A 27 3.46 -8.25 9.06
N ALA A 28 3.64 -9.50 8.63
CA ALA A 28 3.28 -10.67 9.42
C ALA A 28 4.44 -11.11 10.31
N TYR A 29 4.08 -11.65 11.47
CA TYR A 29 4.99 -12.16 12.49
C TYR A 29 5.05 -13.68 12.46
N GLU A 30 6.23 -14.24 12.74
CA GLU A 30 6.40 -15.66 13.03
C GLU A 30 5.75 -16.00 14.40
N GLU A 31 5.30 -17.25 14.58
CA GLU A 31 4.48 -17.68 15.73
C GLU A 31 5.13 -17.50 17.11
N ASP A 32 6.45 -17.36 17.21
CA ASP A 32 7.17 -17.22 18.48
C ASP A 32 7.04 -15.84 19.15
N GLY A 33 6.22 -14.94 18.60
CA GLY A 33 5.86 -13.68 19.27
C GLY A 33 7.03 -12.70 19.42
N ALA A 34 8.16 -12.97 18.78
CA ALA A 34 9.24 -12.00 18.64
C ALA A 34 8.74 -10.87 17.74
N LEU A 35 8.61 -9.66 18.32
CA LEU A 35 8.60 -8.44 17.54
C LEU A 35 9.83 -8.51 16.62
N PRO A 36 9.72 -8.35 15.28
CA PRO A 36 10.90 -8.19 14.45
C PRO A 36 11.56 -6.92 14.94
N THR A 37 12.59 -7.14 15.75
CA THR A 37 13.35 -6.14 16.48
C THR A 37 14.16 -5.37 15.49
N ARG A 38 13.52 -4.51 14.68
CA ARG A 38 14.24 -3.53 13.86
C ARG A 38 15.36 -4.17 13.02
N THR A 39 15.18 -5.45 12.66
CA THR A 39 16.08 -6.28 11.88
C THR A 39 15.33 -6.70 10.64
N GLU A 40 16.09 -6.92 9.57
CA GLU A 40 15.72 -7.06 8.16
C GLU A 40 14.84 -8.30 7.84
N GLU A 41 14.14 -8.86 8.83
CA GLU A 41 13.41 -10.13 8.76
C GLU A 41 11.96 -9.96 9.21
N ALA A 42 11.23 -9.08 8.54
CA ALA A 42 9.79 -9.10 8.61
C ALA A 42 9.25 -9.46 7.22
N THR A 43 8.30 -10.40 7.18
CA THR A 43 7.81 -10.93 5.91
C THR A 43 6.63 -10.08 5.47
N PHE A 44 6.76 -9.47 4.29
CA PHE A 44 5.65 -8.79 3.63
C PHE A 44 4.50 -9.78 3.41
N VAL A 45 3.28 -9.37 3.73
CA VAL A 45 2.10 -10.09 3.23
C VAL A 45 2.02 -9.83 1.73
N LEU A 46 2.23 -10.89 0.96
CA LEU A 46 2.15 -10.88 -0.49
C LEU A 46 0.82 -11.49 -0.92
N HIS A 47 0.23 -10.93 -1.97
CA HIS A 47 -0.89 -11.54 -2.67
C HIS A 47 -0.38 -12.25 -3.91
N LYS A 48 -0.60 -13.56 -4.01
CA LYS A 48 -0.32 -14.29 -5.25
C LYS A 48 -1.55 -14.20 -6.15
N ASP A 49 -1.36 -13.58 -7.31
CA ASP A 49 -2.36 -13.61 -8.36
C ASP A 49 -2.28 -14.97 -9.06
N LEU A 50 -3.37 -15.74 -9.00
CA LEU A 50 -3.40 -17.10 -9.56
C LEU A 50 -3.57 -17.13 -11.08
N GLU A 51 -3.97 -16.00 -11.69
CA GLU A 51 -4.19 -15.90 -13.13
C GLU A 51 -2.93 -15.44 -13.86
N THR A 52 -2.15 -14.56 -13.23
CA THR A 52 -0.96 -13.94 -13.84
C THR A 52 0.37 -14.47 -13.31
N GLU A 53 0.35 -15.34 -12.30
CA GLU A 53 1.51 -15.87 -11.56
C GLU A 53 2.39 -14.80 -10.87
N TYR A 54 2.02 -13.53 -10.93
CA TYR A 54 2.73 -12.45 -10.25
C TYR A 54 2.48 -12.48 -8.74
N LEU A 55 3.52 -12.10 -7.99
CA LEU A 55 3.42 -11.84 -6.56
C LEU A 55 3.26 -10.33 -6.34
N HIS A 56 2.18 -9.93 -5.71
CA HIS A 56 1.89 -8.53 -5.45
C HIS A 56 2.24 -8.15 -4.02
N VAL A 57 3.04 -7.09 -3.87
CA VAL A 57 3.23 -6.38 -2.60
C VAL A 57 2.00 -5.49 -2.39
N MET A 58 1.23 -5.77 -1.32
CA MET A 58 0.03 -5.00 -1.01
C MET A 58 0.37 -3.74 -0.22
N LEU A 59 -0.01 -2.59 -0.77
CA LEU A 59 0.17 -1.27 -0.15
C LEU A 59 -1.18 -0.57 0.01
N PHE A 60 -1.31 0.28 1.04
CA PHE A 60 -2.54 1.01 1.36
C PHE A 60 -2.21 2.47 1.65
N GLU A 61 -2.91 3.42 1.03
CA GLU A 61 -2.75 4.84 1.38
C GLU A 61 -3.33 5.16 2.77
N ALA A 62 -4.43 4.49 3.15
CA ALA A 62 -5.12 4.71 4.41
C ALA A 62 -4.90 3.56 5.41
N LEU A 63 -4.68 3.92 6.67
CA LEU A 63 -4.48 2.95 7.76
C LEU A 63 -5.73 2.09 8.01
N ASP A 64 -6.92 2.67 7.89
CA ASP A 64 -8.18 1.95 8.11
C ASP A 64 -8.37 0.80 7.11
N ASP A 65 -7.98 1.00 5.86
CA ASP A 65 -8.06 -0.05 4.84
C ASP A 65 -7.03 -1.16 5.08
N ALA A 66 -5.83 -0.79 5.52
CA ALA A 66 -4.84 -1.77 5.98
C ALA A 66 -5.37 -2.61 7.16
N TYR A 67 -6.10 -2.00 8.11
CA TYR A 67 -6.71 -2.73 9.23
C TYR A 67 -7.85 -3.66 8.81
N LYS A 68 -8.65 -3.31 7.79
CA LYS A 68 -9.64 -4.22 7.21
C LYS A 68 -8.97 -5.47 6.65
N THR A 69 -7.94 -5.30 5.83
CA THR A 69 -7.19 -6.44 5.29
C THR A 69 -6.43 -7.20 6.37
N LEU A 70 -5.91 -6.54 7.42
CA LEU A 70 -5.33 -7.23 8.58
C LEU A 70 -6.35 -8.20 9.19
N THR A 71 -7.58 -7.73 9.41
CA THR A 71 -8.64 -8.53 10.03
C THR A 71 -8.93 -9.77 9.20
N GLU A 72 -9.03 -9.62 7.88
CA GLU A 72 -9.23 -10.74 6.94
C GLU A 72 -8.02 -11.69 6.94
N PHE A 73 -6.80 -11.16 6.89
CA PHE A 73 -5.56 -11.95 6.91
C PHE A 73 -5.44 -12.79 8.19
N THR A 74 -5.65 -12.17 9.36
CA THR A 74 -5.58 -12.87 10.65
C THR A 74 -6.71 -13.90 10.78
N ALA A 75 -7.92 -13.60 10.29
CA ALA A 75 -9.01 -14.58 10.27
C ALA A 75 -8.71 -15.80 9.37
N ALA A 76 -8.08 -15.57 8.21
CA ALA A 76 -7.78 -16.63 7.25
C ALA A 76 -6.56 -17.48 7.64
N THR A 77 -5.54 -16.87 8.25
CA THR A 77 -4.24 -17.54 8.49
C THR A 77 -3.96 -17.86 9.95
N GLY A 78 -4.67 -17.22 10.89
CA GLY A 78 -4.36 -17.27 12.32
C GLY A 78 -3.08 -16.52 12.71
N ARG A 79 -2.37 -15.92 11.75
CA ARG A 79 -1.10 -15.23 11.99
C ARG A 79 -1.33 -13.82 12.50
N LYS A 80 -0.44 -13.38 13.40
CA LYS A 80 -0.37 -11.98 13.81
C LYS A 80 0.32 -11.17 12.72
N ALA A 81 -0.23 -10.00 12.42
CA ALA A 81 0.38 -9.02 11.54
C ALA A 81 0.03 -7.61 12.04
N GLU A 82 0.71 -6.60 11.51
CA GLU A 82 0.28 -5.21 11.71
C GLU A 82 0.57 -4.34 10.48
N PRO A 83 -0.25 -3.29 10.25
CA PRO A 83 0.07 -2.25 9.29
C PRO A 83 1.29 -1.45 9.74
N LYS A 84 2.27 -1.28 8.86
CA LYS A 84 3.38 -0.33 9.07
C LYS A 84 3.58 0.52 7.83
N ARG A 85 3.89 1.80 8.05
CA ARG A 85 4.40 2.67 6.98
C ARG A 85 5.65 2.03 6.39
N THR A 86 5.64 1.85 5.07
CA THR A 86 6.64 1.08 4.35
C THR A 86 7.11 1.85 3.13
N GLU A 87 8.42 2.06 3.05
CA GLU A 87 9.06 2.57 1.86
C GLU A 87 9.50 1.39 0.97
N VAL A 88 8.99 1.34 -0.26
CA VAL A 88 9.37 0.32 -1.24
C VAL A 88 10.44 0.90 -2.17
N ARG A 89 11.69 0.46 -2.01
CA ARG A 89 12.83 0.93 -2.83
C ARG A 89 13.21 -0.04 -3.95
N SER A 90 12.99 -1.33 -3.72
CA SER A 90 13.33 -2.40 -4.65
C SER A 90 12.43 -3.60 -4.37
N ILE A 91 12.02 -4.30 -5.42
CA ILE A 91 11.32 -5.58 -5.39
C ILE A 91 11.92 -6.45 -6.50
N GLY A 92 11.81 -7.78 -6.38
CA GLY A 92 12.31 -8.68 -7.42
C GLY A 92 11.52 -8.54 -8.74
N GLU A 93 12.08 -8.99 -9.86
CA GLU A 93 11.49 -8.83 -11.20
C GLU A 93 10.12 -9.53 -11.38
N HIS A 94 9.79 -10.49 -10.51
CA HIS A 94 8.50 -11.20 -10.50
C HIS A 94 7.47 -10.59 -9.55
N PHE A 95 7.79 -9.43 -8.96
CA PHE A 95 6.91 -8.74 -8.03
C PHE A 95 6.33 -7.49 -8.66
N HIS A 96 5.04 -7.27 -8.42
CA HIS A 96 4.36 -6.01 -8.70
C HIS A 96 3.85 -5.38 -7.42
N ILE A 97 3.42 -4.13 -7.52
CA ILE A 97 2.79 -3.40 -6.43
C ILE A 97 1.29 -3.36 -6.71
N ARG A 98 0.51 -3.76 -5.72
CA ARG A 98 -0.95 -3.60 -5.71
C ARG A 98 -1.29 -2.58 -4.62
N LEU A 99 -1.60 -1.35 -5.04
CA LEU A 99 -1.85 -0.21 -4.16
C LEU A 99 -3.35 0.05 -4.04
N PHE A 100 -3.87 0.06 -2.81
CA PHE A 100 -5.20 0.56 -2.50
C PHE A 100 -5.13 2.05 -2.26
N ARG A 101 -5.74 2.83 -3.15
CA ARG A 101 -5.73 4.29 -3.08
C ARG A 101 -6.92 4.81 -2.29
N ALA A 102 -6.84 6.08 -1.88
CA ALA A 102 -7.93 6.79 -1.21
C ALA A 102 -9.23 6.91 -2.04
N ASP A 103 -9.15 6.65 -3.35
CA ASP A 103 -10.33 6.54 -4.24
C ASP A 103 -11.13 5.23 -4.02
N GLY A 104 -10.66 4.35 -3.12
CA GLY A 104 -11.30 3.08 -2.79
C GLY A 104 -11.05 1.97 -3.83
N LYS A 105 -10.04 2.12 -4.69
CA LYS A 105 -9.73 1.15 -5.75
C LYS A 105 -8.32 0.59 -5.63
N TRP A 106 -8.17 -0.63 -6.14
CA TRP A 106 -6.89 -1.28 -6.35
C TRP A 106 -6.26 -0.82 -7.66
N HIS A 107 -4.96 -0.56 -7.61
CA HIS A 107 -4.14 -0.22 -8.76
C HIS A 107 -2.92 -1.13 -8.77
N ASP A 108 -2.77 -1.91 -9.85
CA ASP A 108 -1.63 -2.78 -10.06
C ASP A 108 -0.61 -2.05 -10.93
N MET A 109 0.65 -2.02 -10.49
CA MET A 109 1.71 -1.28 -11.16
C MET A 109 3.07 -1.92 -10.93
N SER A 110 3.99 -1.69 -11.86
CA SER A 110 5.41 -2.00 -11.68
C SER A 110 6.05 -1.12 -10.61
N LEU A 111 7.22 -1.53 -10.10
CA LEU A 111 8.01 -0.70 -9.19
C LEU A 111 8.32 0.68 -9.79
N SER A 112 8.68 0.72 -11.07
CA SER A 112 9.04 1.97 -11.76
C SER A 112 7.86 2.95 -11.81
N GLU A 113 6.66 2.46 -12.12
CA GLU A 113 5.44 3.28 -12.13
C GLU A 113 5.08 3.78 -10.73
N TYR A 114 5.21 2.92 -9.71
CA TYR A 114 5.01 3.32 -8.31
C TYR A 114 5.99 4.41 -7.88
N LEU A 115 7.29 4.20 -8.12
CA LEU A 115 8.33 5.18 -7.75
C LEU A 115 8.15 6.51 -8.51
N HIS A 116 7.70 6.45 -9.76
CA HIS A 116 7.39 7.65 -10.53
C HIS A 116 6.19 8.41 -9.98
N GLY A 117 5.14 7.70 -9.53
CA GLY A 117 3.97 8.33 -8.91
C GLY A 117 4.21 8.88 -7.49
N MET A 118 5.32 8.49 -6.86
CA MET A 118 5.73 8.93 -5.52
C MET A 118 6.70 10.12 -5.53
N ALA A 119 7.35 10.39 -6.67
CA ALA A 119 8.31 11.49 -6.88
C ALA A 119 7.60 12.83 -7.13
#